data_AF-A0A7V3BTG9-F1
#
_entry.id   AF-A0A7V3BTG9-F1
#
_cell.length_a   1.000
_cell.length_b   1.000
_cell.length_c   1.000
_cell.angle_alpha   90.00
_cell.angle_beta   90.00
_cell.angle_gamma   90.00
#
_symmetry.space_group_name_H-M   'P 1'
#
loop_
_entity.id
_entity.type
_entity.pdbx_description
1 polymer ?
#
loop_
_entity_poly.entity_id
_entity_poly.type
_entity_poly.pdbx_seq_one_letter_code
_entity_poly.pdbx_strand_id
1 'polypeptide(L)' 'MAREIDWALFEKAVDITTSALRGAMGGENSQPPAYAAQVFAEVWAALKAAADDLPEKGRPGF' A
#
# COMPACT_ATOMS: atom_id res chain seq x y z
N MET A 1 15.15 3.23 -10.45
CA MET A 1 14.03 2.37 -10.89
C MET A 1 13.43 1.53 -9.77
N ALA A 2 14.07 0.50 -9.21
CA ALA A 2 13.48 -0.30 -8.11
C ALA A 2 13.12 0.56 -6.87
N ARG A 3 14.05 1.44 -6.44
CA ARG A 3 13.78 2.39 -5.33
C ARG A 3 12.67 3.41 -5.63
N GLU A 4 12.45 3.77 -6.89
CA GLU A 4 11.41 4.72 -7.29
C GLU A 4 10.03 4.03 -7.33
N ILE A 5 9.97 2.77 -7.78
CA ILE A 5 8.74 1.98 -7.76
C ILE A 5 8.32 1.65 -6.33
N ASP A 6 9.27 1.27 -5.47
CA ASP A 6 8.99 1.01 -4.05
C ASP A 6 8.46 2.26 -3.33
N TRP A 7 9.00 3.44 -3.67
CA TRP A 7 8.50 4.71 -3.12
C TRP A 7 7.07 5.01 -3.58
N ALA A 8 6.78 4.85 -4.88
CA ALA A 8 5.44 5.06 -5.42
C ALA A 8 4.41 4.06 -4.84
N LEU A 9 4.79 2.80 -4.67
CA LEU A 9 3.95 1.79 -4.01
C LEU A 9 3.71 2.15 -2.54
N PHE A 10 4.72 2.68 -1.86
CA PHE A 10 4.61 3.06 -0.45
C PHE A 10 3.63 4.20 -0.26
N GLU A 11 3.75 5.27 -1.05
CA GLU A 11 2.80 6.39 -1.06
C GLU A 11 1.37 5.88 -1.31
N LYS A 12 1.21 4.97 -2.29
CA LYS A 12 -0.09 4.40 -2.58
C LYS A 12 -0.65 3.53 -1.44
N ALA A 13 0.20 2.77 -0.76
CA ALA A 13 -0.18 1.97 0.39
C ALA A 13 -0.68 2.84 1.54
N VAL A 14 -0.03 3.97 1.80
CA VAL A 14 -0.45 4.95 2.82
C VAL A 14 -1.83 5.53 2.50
N ASP A 15 -2.05 5.94 1.25
CA ASP A 15 -3.33 6.50 0.81
C ASP A 15 -4.50 5.52 0.96
N ILE A 16 -4.30 4.26 0.51
CA ILE A 16 -5.32 3.21 0.60
C ILE A 16 -5.60 2.88 2.08
N THR A 17 -4.56 2.72 2.89
CA THR A 17 -4.68 2.42 4.32
C THR A 17 -5.47 3.53 5.04
N THR A 18 -5.12 4.79 4.80
CA THR A 18 -5.81 5.94 5.40
C THR A 18 -7.29 5.97 5.02
N SER A 19 -7.60 5.67 3.75
CA SER A 19 -8.97 5.59 3.28
C SER A 19 -9.76 4.45 3.94
N ALA A 20 -9.13 3.29 4.12
CA ALA A 20 -9.73 2.11 4.76
C ALA A 20 -9.97 2.30 6.27
N LEU A 21 -9.14 3.10 6.94
CA LEU A 21 -9.28 3.38 8.38
C LEU A 21 -10.31 4.49 8.69
N ARG A 22 -10.82 5.19 7.67
CA ARG A 22 -11.79 6.27 7.86
C ARG A 22 -13.06 5.74 8.55
N GLY A 23 -13.34 6.26 9.74
CA GLY A 23 -14.50 5.87 10.55
C GLY A 23 -14.31 4.62 11.41
N ALA A 24 -13.16 3.93 11.30
CA ALA A 24 -12.82 2.77 12.12
C ALA A 24 -12.01 3.14 13.39
N MET A 25 -11.62 4.40 13.54
CA MET A 25 -10.70 4.87 14.58
C MET A 25 -11.24 6.10 15.34
N GLY A 26 -10.95 6.18 16.65
CA GLY A 26 -11.07 7.40 17.47
C GLY A 26 -12.36 7.58 18.30
N GLY A 27 -13.33 6.67 18.22
CA GLY A 27 -14.59 6.69 19.01
C GLY A 27 -14.90 5.41 19.79
N GLU A 28 -16.04 5.37 20.48
CA GLU A 28 -16.54 4.13 21.12
C GLU A 28 -16.72 3.01 20.10
N ASN A 29 -16.25 1.79 20.44
CA ASN A 29 -16.17 0.62 19.55
C ASN A 29 -15.18 0.74 18.38
N SER A 30 -14.22 1.66 18.44
CA SER A 30 -13.14 1.74 17.44
C SER A 30 -12.19 0.56 17.49
N GLN A 31 -11.55 0.30 16.36
CA GLN A 31 -10.47 -0.67 16.27
C GLN A 31 -9.27 -0.22 17.12
N PRO A 32 -8.50 -1.17 17.70
CA PRO A 32 -7.30 -0.84 18.44
C PRO A 32 -6.26 -0.18 17.53
N PRO A 33 -5.35 0.67 18.05
CA PRO A 33 -4.34 1.35 17.22
C PRO A 33 -3.48 0.41 16.35
N ALA A 34 -3.22 -0.81 16.83
CA ALA A 34 -2.48 -1.83 16.08
C ALA A 34 -3.16 -2.26 14.78
N TYR A 35 -4.48 -2.10 14.67
CA TYR A 35 -5.24 -2.41 13.46
C TYR A 35 -4.76 -1.60 12.25
N ALA A 36 -4.34 -0.35 12.46
CA ALA A 36 -3.80 0.48 11.38
C ALA A 36 -2.53 -0.14 10.74
N ALA A 37 -1.65 -0.72 11.57
CA ALA A 37 -0.45 -1.39 11.10
C ALA A 37 -0.78 -2.71 10.37
N GLN A 38 -1.80 -3.44 10.84
CA GLN A 38 -2.28 -4.66 10.18
C GLN A 38 -2.84 -4.35 8.79
N VAL A 39 -3.72 -3.34 8.68
CA VAL A 39 -4.27 -2.91 7.39
C VAL A 39 -3.15 -2.47 6.43
N PHE A 40 -2.18 -1.69 6.92
CA PHE A 40 -1.03 -1.28 6.09
C PHE A 40 -0.23 -2.48 5.59
N ALA A 41 0.06 -3.46 6.46
CA ALA A 41 0.85 -4.63 6.09
C ALA A 41 0.18 -5.46 4.98
N GLU A 42 -1.14 -5.67 5.08
CA GLU A 42 -1.91 -6.39 4.06
C GLU A 42 -1.95 -5.63 2.72
N VAL A 43 -2.19 -4.32 2.76
CA VAL A 43 -2.20 -3.47 1.55
C VAL A 43 -0.82 -3.46 0.88
N TRP A 44 0.24 -3.31 1.67
CA TRP A 44 1.62 -3.31 1.18
C TRP A 44 1.98 -4.64 0.53
N ALA A 45 1.66 -5.76 1.17
CA ALA A 45 1.90 -7.09 0.62
C ALA A 45 1.16 -7.29 -0.72
N ALA A 46 -0.11 -6.88 -0.80
CA ALA A 46 -0.90 -6.96 -2.02
C ALA A 46 -0.31 -6.11 -3.16
N LEU A 47 0.14 -4.89 -2.85
CA LEU A 47 0.76 -3.99 -3.83
C LEU A 47 2.10 -4.51 -4.33
N LYS A 48 2.92 -5.11 -3.44
CA LYS A 48 4.19 -5.72 -3.84
C LYS A 48 3.98 -6.94 -4.73
N ALA A 49 3.02 -7.81 -4.39
CA ALA A 49 2.67 -8.94 -5.24
C ALA A 49 2.18 -8.48 -6.63
N ALA A 50 1.29 -7.48 -6.67
CA ALA A 50 0.81 -6.94 -7.95
C ALA A 50 1.91 -6.25 -8.77
N ALA A 51 2.94 -5.71 -8.12
CA ALA A 51 4.07 -5.08 -8.82
C ALA A 51 4.97 -6.11 -9.50
N ASP A 52 5.08 -7.33 -8.96
CA ASP A 52 5.84 -8.43 -9.57
C ASP A 52 5.16 -8.94 -10.85
N ASP A 53 3.85 -8.76 -10.99
CA ASP A 53 3.07 -9.08 -12.19
C ASP A 53 3.15 -7.99 -13.28
N LEU A 54 3.76 -6.83 -12.99
CA LEU A 54 3.89 -5.78 -13.99
C LEU A 54 4.86 -6.22 -15.09
N PRO A 55 4.51 -6.02 -16.37
CA PRO A 55 5.46 -6.27 -17.45
C PRO A 55 6.71 -5.41 -17.20
N GLU A 56 7.91 -5.99 -17.35
CA GLU A 56 9.13 -5.20 -17.38
C GLU A 56 8.91 -4.07 -18.39
N LYS A 57 9.13 -2.82 -17.96
CA LYS A 57 9.10 -1.67 -18.88
C LYS A 57 9.99 -2.06 -20.05
N GLY A 58 9.38 -2.31 -21.21
CA GLY A 58 10.12 -2.63 -22.42
C GLY A 58 11.19 -1.57 -22.56
N ARG A 59 12.47 -1.98 -22.55
CA ARG A 59 13.56 -1.06 -22.90
C ARG A 59 13.11 -0.39 -24.20
N PRO A 60 13.01 0.96 -24.26
CA PRO A 60 12.78 1.62 -25.52
C PRO A 60 13.83 1.11 -26.50
N GLY A 61 13.38 0.30 -27.46
CA GLY A 61 14.22 -0.38 -28.41
C GLY A 61 14.34 0.47 -29.65
N PHE A 62 15.57 0.93 -29.89
CA PHE A 62 16.12 1.57 -31.10
C PHE A 62 15.70 3.02 -31.37
#